data_AF-A0A7X7XYV3-F1
#
_entry.id   AF-A0A7X7XYV3-F1
#
_cell.length_a   1.000
_cell.length_b   1.000
_cell.length_c   1.000
_cell.angle_alpha   90.00
_cell.angle_beta   90.00
_cell.angle_gamma   90.00
#
_symmetry.space_group_name_H-M   'P 1'
#
loop_
_entity.id
_entity.type
_entity.pdbx_description
1 polymer ?
#
loop_
_entity_poly.entity_id
_entity_poly.type
_entity_poly.pdbx_seq_one_letter_code
_entity_poly.pdbx_strand_id
1 'polypeptide(L)' 'MKAEELREKIINRAICDDEFKQNLLKEPNKTIEKEFGISTGNIQIRVLEEKANLFYIVIPYSGNDPHGGDYDW' A
#
# COMPACT_ATOMS: atom_id res chain seq x y z
N MET A 1 -3.09 7.86 13.62
CA MET A 1 -1.85 7.65 12.83
C MET A 1 -2.11 8.24 11.47
N LYS A 2 -1.19 9.05 10.93
CA LYS A 2 -1.34 9.60 9.57
C LYS A 2 -1.04 8.50 8.53
N ALA A 3 -1.60 8.60 7.33
CA ALA A 3 -1.38 7.60 6.27
C ALA A 3 0.11 7.39 5.94
N GLU A 4 0.91 8.47 5.96
CA GLU A 4 2.36 8.37 5.71
C GLU A 4 3.09 7.56 6.79
N GLU A 5 2.74 7.74 8.06
CA GLU A 5 3.33 6.99 9.18
C GLU A 5 3.02 5.49 9.08
N LEU A 6 1.82 5.13 8.60
CA LEU A 6 1.46 3.74 8.35
C LEU A 6 2.28 3.14 7.21
N ARG A 7 2.44 3.90 6.12
CA ARG A 7 3.19 3.48 4.94
C ARG A 7 4.64 3.16 5.29
N GLU A 8 5.32 4.04 6.02
CA GLU A 8 6.69 3.81 6.46
C GLU A 8 6.83 2.54 7.32
N LYS A 9 5.89 2.30 8.24
CA LYS A 9 5.89 1.08 9.06
C LYS A 9 5.75 -0.19 8.23
N ILE A 10 4.84 -0.18 7.25
CA ILE A 10 4.65 -1.32 6.34
C ILE A 10 5.93 -1.61 5.55
N ILE A 11 6.56 -0.57 4.99
CA ILE A 11 7.80 -0.70 4.20
C ILE A 11 8.93 -1.26 5.08
N ASN A 12 9.17 -0.65 6.24
CA ASN A 12 10.22 -1.10 7.16
C ASN A 12 10.02 -2.55 7.60
N ARG A 13 8.77 -2.95 7.85
CA ARG A 13 8.45 -4.35 8.20
C ARG A 13 8.74 -5.30 7.04
N ALA A 14 8.34 -4.95 5.81
CA ALA A 14 8.60 -5.77 4.62
C ALA A 14 10.09 -5.90 4.27
N ILE A 15 10.92 -4.92 4.61
CA ILE A 15 12.38 -5.01 4.43
C ILE A 15 13.00 -5.99 5.44
N CYS A 16 12.53 -5.97 6.69
CA CYS A 16 13.14 -6.73 7.78
C CYS A 16 12.54 -8.14 7.99
N ASP A 17 11.38 -8.42 7.39
CA ASP A 17 10.63 -9.66 7.58
C ASP A 17 10.13 -10.20 6.24
N ASP A 18 10.82 -11.20 5.72
CA ASP A 18 10.52 -11.80 4.42
C ASP A 18 9.16 -12.52 4.41
N GLU A 19 8.75 -13.14 5.52
CA GLU A 19 7.43 -13.78 5.60
C GLU A 19 6.33 -12.74 5.50
N PHE A 20 6.46 -11.65 6.26
CA PHE A 20 5.55 -10.51 6.16
C PHE A 20 5.52 -9.95 4.73
N LYS A 21 6.69 -9.75 4.09
CA LYS A 21 6.75 -9.26 2.70
C LYS A 21 6.02 -10.18 1.73
N GLN A 22 6.24 -11.49 1.82
CA GLN A 22 5.57 -12.46 0.94
C GLN A 22 4.06 -12.49 1.16
N ASN A 23 3.61 -12.39 2.40
CA ASN A 23 2.18 -12.30 2.73
C ASN A 23 1.59 -10.99 2.23
N LEU A 24 2.30 -9.87 2.41
CA LEU A 24 1.89 -8.55 1.97
C LEU A 24 1.74 -8.46 0.45
N LEU A 25 2.61 -9.12 -0.32
CA LEU A 25 2.51 -9.19 -1.79
C LEU A 25 1.33 -10.04 -2.27
N LYS A 26 0.90 -11.04 -1.48
CA LYS A 26 -0.19 -11.97 -1.85
C LYS A 26 -1.56 -11.46 -1.39
N GLU A 27 -1.67 -11.05 -0.14
CA GLU A 27 -2.92 -10.61 0.50
C GLU A 27 -2.67 -9.31 1.30
N PRO A 28 -2.53 -8.16 0.60
CA PRO A 28 -2.10 -6.91 1.23
C PRO A 28 -3.01 -6.44 2.36
N ASN A 29 -4.32 -6.35 2.09
CA ASN A 29 -5.32 -5.90 3.07
C ASN A 29 -5.26 -6.77 4.34
N LYS A 30 -5.43 -8.09 4.22
CA LYS A 30 -5.41 -9.01 5.36
C LYS A 30 -4.10 -8.94 6.15
N THR A 31 -2.97 -8.83 5.46
CA THR A 31 -1.65 -8.77 6.10
C THR A 31 -1.49 -7.50 6.92
N ILE A 32 -1.89 -6.34 6.39
CA ILE A 32 -1.85 -5.06 7.08
C ILE A 32 -2.80 -5.07 8.29
N GLU A 33 -4.04 -5.55 8.11
CA GLU A 33 -5.03 -5.59 9.19
C GLU A 33 -4.60 -6.50 10.33
N LYS A 34 -4.04 -7.67 10.01
CA LYS A 34 -3.52 -8.63 11.00
C LYS A 34 -2.31 -8.08 11.76
N GLU A 35 -1.35 -7.48 11.05
CA GLU A 35 -0.08 -7.05 11.66
C GLU A 35 -0.27 -5.79 12.52
N PHE A 36 -1.05 -4.82 12.04
CA PHE A 36 -1.17 -3.51 12.67
C PHE A 36 -2.48 -3.30 13.43
N GLY A 37 -3.43 -4.24 13.36
CA GLY A 37 -4.73 -4.15 14.04
C GLY A 37 -5.59 -3.00 13.54
N ILE A 38 -5.39 -2.57 12.28
CA ILE A 38 -6.16 -1.51 11.64
C ILE A 38 -7.17 -2.11 10.66
N SER A 39 -8.18 -1.33 10.25
CA SER A 39 -9.06 -1.69 9.13
C SER A 39 -8.60 -0.99 7.87
N THR A 40 -8.56 -1.73 6.76
CA THR A 40 -8.33 -1.16 5.43
C THR A 40 -9.64 -0.82 4.71
N GLY A 41 -10.79 -1.04 5.35
CA GLY A 41 -12.10 -0.72 4.76
C GLY A 41 -12.31 -1.41 3.40
N ASN A 42 -12.92 -0.70 2.45
CA ASN A 42 -13.23 -1.22 1.11
C ASN A 42 -12.17 -0.87 0.06
N ILE A 43 -11.01 -0.33 0.44
CA ILE A 43 -9.97 0.01 -0.53
C ILE A 43 -9.23 -1.25 -0.97
N GLN A 44 -9.06 -1.42 -2.28
CA GLN A 44 -8.21 -2.48 -2.81
C GLN A 44 -6.75 -2.02 -2.78
N ILE A 45 -5.94 -2.65 -1.94
CA ILE A 45 -4.50 -2.37 -1.88
C ILE A 45 -3.79 -3.30 -2.86
N ARG A 46 -2.89 -2.74 -3.68
CA ARG A 46 -1.94 -3.51 -4.49
C ARG A 46 -0.53 -3.14 -4.07
N VAL A 47 0.29 -4.16 -3.81
CA VAL A 47 1.69 -3.99 -3.40
C VAL A 47 2.58 -4.51 -4.52
N LEU A 48 3.59 -3.73 -4.86
CA LEU A 48 4.56 -4.03 -5.91
C LEU A 48 5.95 -3.96 -5.30
N GLU A 49 6.78 -4.96 -5.59
CA GLU A 49 8.20 -4.96 -5.20
C GLU A 49 9.03 -4.46 -6.38
N GLU A 50 9.76 -3.37 -6.16
CA GLU A 50 10.66 -2.79 -7.15
C GLU A 50 11.79 -3.75 -7.53
N LYS A 51 12.10 -3.80 -8.82
CA LYS A 51 13.23 -4.56 -9.36
C LYS A 51 14.02 -3.65 -10.29
N ALA A 52 15.32 -3.91 -10.43
CA ALA A 52 16.27 -3.04 -11.15
C ALA A 52 15.85 -2.61 -12.57
N ASN A 53 14.95 -3.35 -13.22
CA ASN A 53 14.47 -3.07 -14.58
C ASN A 53 12.93 -2.87 -14.65
N LEU A 54 12.29 -2.46 -13.55
CA LEU A 54 10.86 -2.15 -13.51
C LEU A 54 10.65 -0.67 -13.19
N PHE A 55 9.88 0.02 -14.03
CA PHE A 55 9.46 1.40 -13.80
C PHE A 55 7.94 1.43 -13.65
N TYR A 56 7.45 1.93 -12.52
CA TYR A 56 6.02 2.02 -12.25
C TYR A 56 5.48 3.40 -12.60
N ILE A 57 4.45 3.43 -13.45
CA ILE A 57 3.66 4.63 -13.72
C ILE A 57 2.29 4.42 -13.07
N VAL A 58 1.96 5.26 -12.10
CA VAL A 58 0.63 5.32 -11.50
C VAL A 58 -0.06 6.55 -12.05
N ILE A 59 -1.19 6.35 -12.71
CA ILE A 59 -2.06 7.44 -13.14
C ILE A 59 -3.06 7.70 -12.00
N PRO A 60 -3.06 8.90 -11.40
CA PRO A 60 -4.02 9.28 -10.37
C PRO A 60 -5.46 9.01 -10.78
N TYR A 61 -6.30 8.65 -9.80
CA TYR A 61 -7.73 8.70 -10.02
C TYR A 61 -8.15 10.16 -10.16
N SER A 62 -8.76 10.51 -11.30
CA SER A 62 -9.21 11.87 -11.56
C SER A 62 -10.54 12.19 -10.86
N GLY A 63 -11.35 11.20 -10.49
CA GLY A 63 -12.71 11.47 -10.00
C GLY A 63 -13.47 12.40 -10.95
N ASN A 64 -14.05 13.47 -10.41
CA ASN A 64 -14.65 14.57 -11.18
C ASN A 64 -13.69 15.75 -11.42
N ASP A 65 -12.46 15.69 -10.91
CA ASP A 65 -11.42 16.72 -11.12
C ASP A 65 -10.46 16.30 -12.25
N PRO A 66 -10.48 17.00 -13.41
CA PRO A 66 -9.59 16.69 -14.53
C PRO A 66 -8.09 16.85 -14.21
N HIS A 67 -7.72 17.46 -13.08
CA HIS A 67 -6.34 17.59 -12.64
C HIS A 67 -5.88 16.47 -11.70
N GLY A 68 -6.79 15.62 -11.23
CA GLY A 68 -6.53 14.50 -10.31
C GLY A 68 -6.19 14.95 -8.90
N GLY A 69 -6.77 14.30 -7.90
CA GLY A 69 -6.47 14.66 -6.50
C GLY A 69 -7.57 14.40 -5.48
N ASP A 70 -8.80 14.07 -5.88
CA ASP A 70 -9.87 13.70 -4.94
C ASP A 70 -9.62 12.29 -4.40
N TYR A 71 -8.70 12.20 -3.45
CA TYR A 71 -8.50 11.02 -2.64
C TYR A 71 -9.18 11.24 -1.27
N ASP A 72 -10.40 10.71 -1.12
CA ASP A 72 -11.04 10.53 0.18
C ASP A 72 -10.41 9.31 0.87
N TRP A 73 -9.28 9.50 1.57
CA TRP A 73 -8.69 8.48 2.47
C TRP A 73 -8.74 8.89 3.93
#